data_AF-A0A859ELZ8-F1
#
_entry.id   AF-A0A859ELZ8-F1
#
_cell.length_a   1.000
_cell.length_b   1.000
_cell.length_c   1.000
_cell.angle_alpha   90.00
_cell.angle_beta   90.00
_cell.angle_gamma   90.00
#
_symmetry.space_group_name_H-M   'P 1'
#
loop_
_entity.id
_entity.type
_entity.pdbx_description
1 polymer ?
#
loop_
_entity_poly.entity_id
_entity_poly.type
_entity_poly.pdbx_seq_one_letter_code
_entity_poly.pdbx_strand_id
1 'polypeptide(L)'
;MFNFNDWEEIVAEYVNTNVGNDDFVYGNFIDWDSFRREHGDEVLETLGIDFNANNISEKLDEVGVPSDYEYEEGNPDFPDSFRHWKP
;
A
#
# COMPACT_ATOMS: atom_id res chain seq x y z
N MET A 1 12.12 9.95 -0.25
CA MET A 1 11.00 9.48 -1.10
C MET A 1 10.66 8.08 -0.61
N PHE A 2 9.38 7.72 -0.57
CA PHE A 2 8.89 6.45 -0.04
C PHE A 2 9.61 5.28 -0.70
N ASN A 3 9.99 4.30 0.10
CA ASN A 3 10.70 3.12 -0.33
C ASN A 3 9.95 1.90 0.20
N PHE A 4 9.29 1.19 -0.71
CA PHE A 4 8.48 0.02 -0.39
C PHE A 4 9.25 -1.02 0.43
N ASN A 5 10.51 -1.28 0.12
CA ASN A 5 11.32 -2.31 0.79
C ASN A 5 11.54 -2.03 2.28
N ASP A 6 11.51 -0.76 2.70
CA ASP A 6 11.67 -0.40 4.11
C ASP A 6 10.39 -0.63 4.92
N TRP A 7 9.24 -0.76 4.23
CA TRP A 7 7.91 -0.89 4.80
C TRP A 7 7.23 -2.22 4.45
N GLU A 8 7.89 -3.09 3.68
CA GLU A 8 7.31 -4.31 3.12
C GLU A 8 6.67 -5.20 4.20
N GLU A 9 7.32 -5.37 5.35
CA GLU A 9 6.78 -6.17 6.46
C GLU A 9 5.47 -5.61 7.01
N ILE A 10 5.35 -4.29 7.12
CA ILE A 10 4.14 -3.61 7.60
C ILE A 10 3.06 -3.63 6.51
N VAL A 11 3.42 -3.34 5.26
CA VAL A 11 2.47 -3.35 4.13
C VAL A 11 1.86 -4.74 3.94
N ALA A 12 2.58 -5.82 4.27
CA ALA A 12 2.07 -7.18 4.21
C ALA A 12 0.80 -7.39 5.06
N GLU A 13 0.62 -6.63 6.15
CA GLU A 13 -0.59 -6.69 6.99
C GLU A 13 -1.83 -6.10 6.29
N TYR A 14 -1.63 -5.29 5.25
CA TYR A 14 -2.67 -4.66 4.44
C TYR A 14 -2.94 -5.41 3.13
N VAL A 15 -2.26 -6.54 2.90
CA VAL A 15 -2.49 -7.41 1.75
C VAL A 15 -3.67 -8.32 2.04
N ASN A 16 -4.68 -8.27 1.17
CA ASN A 16 -5.89 -9.09 1.26
C ASN A 16 -6.13 -9.83 -0.06
N THR A 17 -6.94 -10.91 -0.01
CA THR A 17 -7.32 -11.66 -1.22
C THR A 17 -8.64 -11.15 -1.77
N ASN A 18 -8.67 -10.79 -3.05
CA ASN A 18 -9.88 -10.43 -3.77
C ASN A 18 -10.65 -11.71 -4.16
N VAL A 19 -11.79 -11.94 -3.52
CA VAL A 19 -12.63 -13.13 -3.72
C VAL A 19 -14.02 -12.73 -4.20
N GLY A 20 -14.48 -13.33 -5.29
CA GLY A 20 -15.83 -13.17 -5.82
C GLY A 20 -16.90 -13.84 -4.97
N ASN A 21 -18.16 -13.53 -5.26
CA ASN A 21 -19.31 -14.17 -4.58
C ASN A 21 -19.46 -15.68 -4.89
N ASP A 22 -18.70 -16.17 -5.87
CA ASP A 22 -18.62 -17.56 -6.30
C ASP A 22 -17.37 -18.29 -5.75
N ASP A 23 -16.71 -17.70 -4.74
CA ASP A 23 -15.45 -18.16 -4.15
C ASP A 23 -14.26 -18.15 -5.13
N PHE A 24 -14.39 -17.53 -6.31
CA PHE A 24 -13.30 -17.39 -7.25
C PHE A 24 -12.29 -16.33 -6.75
N VAL A 25 -11.01 -16.68 -6.72
CA VAL A 25 -9.92 -15.77 -6.36
C VAL A 25 -9.46 -15.01 -7.59
N TYR A 26 -9.55 -13.68 -7.58
CA TYR A 26 -9.05 -12.83 -8.67
C TYR A 26 -7.57 -12.47 -8.50
N GLY A 27 -7.04 -12.59 -7.29
CA GLY A 27 -5.67 -12.25 -6.92
C GLY A 27 -5.64 -11.56 -5.56
N ASN A 28 -4.49 -11.04 -5.16
CA ASN A 28 -4.37 -10.20 -3.98
C ASN A 28 -4.56 -8.71 -4.31
N PHE A 29 -4.75 -7.90 -3.28
CA PHE A 29 -4.73 -6.45 -3.34
C PHE A 29 -4.10 -5.86 -2.08
N ILE A 30 -3.56 -4.65 -2.19
CA ILE A 30 -3.02 -3.85 -1.07
C ILE A 30 -4.01 -2.73 -0.78
N ASP A 31 -4.40 -2.58 0.49
CA ASP A 31 -5.19 -1.43 0.98
C ASP A 31 -4.25 -0.30 1.43
N TRP A 32 -3.85 0.55 0.48
CA TRP A 32 -2.95 1.67 0.77
C TRP A 32 -3.62 2.77 1.58
N ASP A 33 -4.94 2.92 1.50
CA ASP A 33 -5.66 3.91 2.28
C ASP A 33 -5.63 3.59 3.78
N SER A 34 -5.80 2.30 4.13
CA SER A 34 -5.65 1.86 5.52
C SER A 34 -4.21 2.01 6.01
N PHE A 35 -3.22 1.62 5.20
CA PHE A 35 -1.80 1.85 5.51
C PHE A 35 -1.49 3.33 5.75
N ARG A 36 -1.95 4.23 4.85
CA ARG A 36 -1.77 5.68 4.96
C ARG A 36 -2.40 6.25 6.23
N ARG A 37 -3.57 5.75 6.61
CA ARG A 37 -4.29 6.20 7.81
C ARG A 37 -3.56 5.82 9.10
N GLU A 38 -2.90 4.66 9.10
CA GLU A 38 -2.34 4.06 10.32
C GLU A 38 -0.83 4.29 10.49
N HIS A 39 -0.07 4.39 9.39
CA HIS A 39 1.39 4.56 9.39
C HIS A 39 1.88 5.76 8.57
N GLY A 40 0.97 6.56 8.00
CA GLY A 40 1.37 7.69 7.15
C GLY A 40 2.18 8.76 7.89
N ASP A 41 1.88 9.00 9.17
CA ASP A 41 2.67 9.86 10.03
C ASP A 41 4.09 9.31 10.24
N GLU A 42 4.22 8.02 10.58
CA GLU A 42 5.50 7.35 10.77
C GLU A 42 6.38 7.38 9.50
N VAL A 43 5.78 7.26 8.31
CA VAL A 43 6.48 7.41 7.03
C VAL A 43 7.07 8.81 6.89
N LEU A 44 6.30 9.85 7.17
CA LEU A 44 6.76 11.24 7.04
C LEU A 44 7.80 11.58 8.11
N GLU A 45 7.63 11.11 9.35
CA GLU A 45 8.60 11.26 10.43
C GLU A 45 9.94 10.60 10.09
N THR A 46 9.92 9.39 9.55
CA THR A 46 11.13 8.65 9.12
C THR A 46 11.88 9.39 8.02
N LEU A 47 11.14 10.08 7.13
CA LEU A 47 11.71 10.90 6.07
C LEU A 47 12.11 12.31 6.55
N GLY A 48 11.84 12.68 7.80
CA GLY A 48 12.10 14.02 8.35
C GLY A 48 11.26 15.11 7.70
N ILE A 49 10.07 14.78 7.20
CA ILE A 49 9.14 15.73 6.58
C ILE A 49 8.24 16.34 7.66
N ASP A 50 8.14 17.67 7.67
CA ASP A 50 7.22 18.38 8.56
C ASP A 50 5.79 18.34 8.01
N PHE A 51 4.82 18.00 8.85
CA PHE A 51 3.42 17.85 8.48
C PHE A 51 2.48 18.17 9.66
N ASN A 52 1.18 18.27 9.34
CA ASN A 52 0.10 18.37 10.30
C ASN A 52 -1.16 17.70 9.75
N ALA A 53 -2.21 17.63 10.57
CA ALA A 53 -3.46 16.97 10.20
C ALA A 53 -4.13 17.50 8.92
N ASN A 54 -3.85 18.75 8.52
CA ASN A 54 -4.47 19.35 7.33
C ASN A 54 -3.71 19.04 6.03
N ASN A 55 -2.44 18.61 6.10
CA ASN A 55 -1.60 18.39 4.91
C ASN A 55 -0.95 17.01 4.84
N ILE A 56 -1.19 16.12 5.80
CA ILE A 56 -0.60 14.77 5.83
C ILE A 56 -0.81 14.00 4.51
N SER A 57 -2.03 14.01 3.96
CA SER A 57 -2.31 13.31 2.68
C SER A 57 -1.51 13.88 1.52
N GLU A 58 -1.44 15.22 1.40
CA GLU A 58 -0.65 15.89 0.36
C GLU A 58 0.83 15.55 0.51
N LYS A 59 1.35 15.48 1.74
CA LYS A 59 2.75 15.08 1.99
C LYS A 59 3.02 13.63 1.65
N LEU A 60 2.08 12.72 1.93
CA LEU A 60 2.17 11.33 1.52
C LEU A 60 2.19 11.20 -0.01
N ASP A 61 1.39 11.99 -0.72
CA ASP A 61 1.41 12.06 -2.18
C ASP A 61 2.76 12.58 -2.69
N GLU A 62 3.28 13.67 -2.10
CA GLU A 62 4.58 14.28 -2.47
C GLU A 62 5.75 13.31 -2.31
N VAL A 63 5.76 12.48 -1.26
CA VAL A 63 6.82 11.49 -1.05
C VAL A 63 6.57 10.18 -1.78
N GLY A 64 5.43 10.02 -2.46
CA GLY A 64 5.13 8.86 -3.31
C GLY A 64 4.61 7.63 -2.57
N VAL A 65 3.93 7.80 -1.43
CA VAL A 65 3.16 6.70 -0.84
C VAL A 65 1.92 6.47 -1.70
N PRO A 66 1.66 5.26 -2.21
CA PRO A 66 0.45 4.98 -2.99
C PRO A 66 -0.84 5.25 -2.20
N SER A 67 -1.95 5.38 -2.91
CA SER A 67 -3.30 5.55 -2.38
C SER A 67 -4.27 4.55 -3.01
N ASP A 68 -5.50 4.49 -2.49
CA ASP A 68 -6.55 3.57 -2.92
C ASP A 68 -6.14 2.10 -2.76
N TYR A 69 -6.82 1.22 -3.49
CA TYR A 69 -6.53 -0.20 -3.54
C TYR A 69 -5.68 -0.49 -4.77
N GLU A 70 -4.57 -1.17 -4.56
CA GLU A 70 -3.76 -1.70 -5.65
C GLU A 70 -4.08 -3.19 -5.82
N TYR A 71 -4.62 -3.58 -6.97
CA TYR A 71 -4.98 -4.97 -7.25
C TYR A 71 -3.89 -5.68 -8.06
N GLU A 72 -3.67 -6.96 -7.80
CA GLU A 72 -2.81 -7.83 -8.61
C GLU A 72 -3.40 -8.05 -10.02
N GLU A 73 -4.73 -8.17 -10.10
CA GLU A 73 -5.44 -8.43 -11.35
C GLU A 73 -5.17 -7.32 -12.38
N GLY A 74 -4.52 -7.67 -13.48
CA GLY A 74 -4.18 -6.72 -14.54
C GLY A 74 -3.03 -5.77 -14.21
N ASN A 75 -2.35 -5.93 -13.06
CA ASN A 75 -1.22 -5.09 -12.65
C ASN A 75 0.13 -5.83 -12.79
N PRO A 76 0.92 -5.52 -13.85
CA PRO A 76 2.23 -6.12 -14.04
C PRO A 76 3.28 -5.64 -13.02
N ASP A 77 3.04 -4.52 -12.34
CA ASP A 77 3.97 -3.91 -11.39
C ASP A 77 3.64 -4.27 -9.93
N PHE A 78 2.57 -5.05 -9.70
CA PHE A 78 2.20 -5.52 -8.37
C PHE A 78 3.38 -6.26 -7.69
N PRO A 79 3.67 -6.00 -6.41
CA PRO A 79 4.83 -6.58 -5.73
C PRO A 79 4.83 -8.11 -5.76
N ASP A 80 5.90 -8.69 -6.30
CA ASP A 80 6.05 -10.15 -6.47
C ASP A 80 5.96 -10.91 -5.13
N SER A 81 6.40 -10.30 -4.03
CA SER A 81 6.31 -10.86 -2.68
C SER A 81 4.86 -11.05 -2.22
N PHE A 82 3.93 -10.26 -2.76
CA PHE A 82 2.52 -10.27 -2.39
C PHE A 82 1.60 -10.92 -3.41
N ARG A 83 2.13 -11.35 -4.57
CA ARG A 83 1.32 -12.00 -5.60
C ARG A 83 0.71 -13.30 -5.10
N HIS A 84 -0.59 -13.46 -5.31
CA HIS A 84 -1.28 -14.73 -5.17
C HIS A 84 -0.85 -15.69 -6.28
N TRP A 85 -0.88 -15.21 -7.53
CA TRP A 85 -0.51 -15.98 -8.70
C TRP A 85 0.99 -15.87 -8.92
N LYS A 86 1.73 -16.80 -8.30
CA LYS A 86 3.16 -16.94 -8.59
C LYS A 86 3.35 -17.52 -10.00
N PRO A 87 4.32 -17.02 -10.78
CA PRO A 87 4.70 -17.63 -12.06
C PRO A 87 5.18 -19.08 -11.92
#